data_AF-A0A7S3CPT9-F1
#
_entry.id   AF-A0A7S3CPT9-F1
#
_cell.length_a   1.000
_cell.length_b   1.000
_cell.length_c   1.000
_cell.angle_alpha   90.00
_cell.angle_beta   90.00
_cell.angle_gamma   90.00
#
_symmetry.space_group_name_H-M   'P 1'
#
loop_
_entity.id
_entity.type
_entity.pdbx_description
1 polymer ?
#
loop_
_entity_poly.entity_id
_entity_poly.type
_entity_poly.pdbx_seq_one_letter_code
_entity_poly.pdbx_strand_id
1 'polypeptide(L)'
;GINMAFFGITALGPPNIFKSSLVNALGINVYTDEEFEAAFKKVDKDQSGFITPKEVEELLYETYGYPALEEEVQMFMEIFDENKDNKISMPEFKDALSSMREQLQKKSDSAVEYKSFNQMRGHRFKHIRMDREVDQKYKVPITFSQSIGFRVTDERHKEIMKMERHPINKCDETKYAEEMIKTGFPM
;
A
#
# COMPACT_ATOMS: atom_id res chain seq x y z
N GLY A 1 25.05 -26.56 -2.87
CA GLY A 1 25.38 -25.12 -2.96
C GLY A 1 24.49 -24.38 -2.01
N ILE A 2 25.05 -23.49 -1.20
CA ILE A 2 24.39 -22.86 -0.05
C ILE A 2 23.20 -22.02 -0.52
N ASN A 3 22.01 -22.40 -0.03
CA ASN A 3 20.75 -21.72 -0.25
C ASN A 3 20.77 -20.42 0.57
N MET A 4 21.11 -19.29 -0.06
CA MET A 4 21.03 -17.96 0.56
C MET A 4 19.56 -17.53 0.61
N ALA A 5 18.79 -18.16 1.49
CA ALA A 5 17.49 -17.62 1.89
C ALA A 5 17.74 -16.35 2.71
N PHE A 6 17.48 -15.21 2.08
CA PHE A 6 17.61 -13.88 2.64
C PHE A 6 16.57 -13.68 3.76
N PHE A 7 17.00 -13.89 5.02
CA PHE A 7 16.25 -13.55 6.24
C PHE A 7 16.16 -12.02 6.37
N GLY A 8 15.15 -11.37 5.77
CA GLY A 8 14.96 -9.93 5.99
C GLY A 8 13.94 -9.14 5.17
N ILE A 9 13.21 -9.71 4.19
CA ILE A 9 12.32 -8.91 3.31
C ILE A 9 10.83 -8.96 3.72
N THR A 10 10.42 -9.76 4.71
CA THR A 10 8.99 -9.93 5.01
C THR A 10 8.35 -8.84 5.89
N ALA A 11 9.07 -7.78 6.29
CA ALA A 11 8.48 -6.70 7.10
C ALA A 11 7.60 -5.72 6.30
N LEU A 12 7.69 -5.73 4.97
CA LEU A 12 6.80 -5.00 4.09
C LEU A 12 5.95 -6.00 3.33
N GLY A 13 4.93 -6.50 4.03
CA GLY A 13 3.84 -7.24 3.42
C GLY A 13 3.29 -6.44 2.24
N PRO A 14 3.26 -7.00 1.03
CA PRO A 14 2.61 -6.37 -0.11
C PRO A 14 1.16 -5.94 0.20
N PRO A 15 0.67 -4.86 -0.45
CA PRO A 15 -0.52 -4.12 -0.03
C PRO A 15 -1.82 -4.93 -0.01
N ASN A 16 -1.87 -6.06 -0.72
CA ASN A 16 -2.95 -7.05 -0.73
C ASN A 16 -2.33 -8.46 -0.58
N ILE A 17 -2.45 -9.07 0.60
CA ILE A 17 -1.90 -10.40 0.92
C ILE A 17 -2.32 -11.42 -0.15
N PHE A 18 -3.58 -11.37 -0.57
CA PHE A 18 -4.10 -12.21 -1.65
C PHE A 18 -3.38 -11.98 -2.98
N LYS A 19 -3.33 -10.74 -3.50
CA LYS A 19 -2.71 -10.45 -4.81
C LYS A 19 -1.22 -10.80 -4.83
N SER A 20 -0.52 -10.56 -3.74
CA SER A 20 0.90 -10.90 -3.66
C SER A 20 1.21 -12.35 -3.35
N SER A 21 0.37 -12.99 -2.54
CA SER A 21 0.49 -14.41 -2.26
C SER A 21 0.21 -15.17 -3.55
N LEU A 22 -0.81 -14.76 -4.31
CA LEU A 22 -1.08 -15.27 -5.65
C LEU A 22 0.06 -15.02 -6.62
N VAL A 23 0.58 -13.79 -6.74
CA VAL A 23 1.71 -13.51 -7.65
C VAL A 23 2.93 -14.35 -7.28
N ASN A 24 3.21 -14.52 -5.99
CA ASN A 24 4.32 -15.38 -5.54
C ASN A 24 4.02 -16.87 -5.72
N ALA A 25 2.80 -17.32 -5.46
CA ALA A 25 2.39 -18.72 -5.49
C ALA A 25 2.17 -19.24 -6.92
N LEU A 26 1.74 -18.37 -7.83
CA LEU A 26 1.77 -18.58 -9.27
C LEU A 26 3.19 -18.54 -9.84
N GLY A 27 4.20 -18.18 -9.03
CA GLY A 27 5.60 -18.09 -9.44
C GLY A 27 5.87 -16.98 -10.45
N ILE A 28 5.04 -15.93 -10.45
CA ILE A 28 5.03 -14.89 -11.47
C ILE A 28 6.16 -13.88 -11.20
N ASN A 29 7.37 -14.24 -11.61
CA ASN A 29 8.42 -13.28 -11.97
C ASN A 29 8.32 -12.97 -13.47
N VAL A 30 7.12 -12.60 -13.95
CA VAL A 30 6.79 -12.69 -15.39
C VAL A 30 7.37 -11.53 -16.21
N TYR A 31 8.14 -11.88 -17.24
CA TYR A 31 8.76 -10.96 -18.19
C TYR A 31 8.26 -11.14 -19.63
N THR A 32 7.67 -12.29 -20.00
CA THR A 32 7.33 -12.61 -21.41
C THR A 32 5.96 -13.28 -21.57
N ASP A 33 5.37 -13.16 -22.77
CA ASP A 33 4.09 -13.77 -23.16
C ASP A 33 4.07 -15.31 -22.96
N GLU A 34 5.21 -15.97 -23.12
CA GLU A 34 5.37 -17.41 -22.93
C GLU A 34 5.18 -17.85 -21.48
N GLU A 35 5.61 -17.01 -20.52
CA GLU A 35 5.45 -17.30 -19.09
C GLU A 35 4.00 -17.11 -18.64
N PHE A 36 3.25 -16.19 -19.29
CA PHE A 36 1.81 -16.05 -19.07
C PHE A 36 1.05 -17.30 -19.53
N GLU A 37 1.36 -17.81 -20.72
CA GLU A 37 0.75 -19.06 -21.21
C GLU A 37 1.09 -20.25 -20.32
N ALA A 38 2.33 -20.32 -19.82
CA ALA A 38 2.74 -21.39 -18.92
C ALA A 38 2.03 -21.32 -17.56
N ALA A 39 1.82 -20.11 -17.02
CA ALA A 39 1.04 -19.91 -15.80
C ALA A 39 -0.42 -20.29 -16.03
N PHE A 40 -1.03 -19.84 -17.12
CA PHE A 40 -2.42 -20.17 -17.47
C PHE A 40 -2.63 -21.68 -17.60
N LYS A 41 -1.74 -22.38 -18.33
CA LYS A 41 -1.77 -23.85 -18.47
C LYS A 41 -1.58 -24.62 -17.16
N LYS A 42 -0.97 -24.01 -16.14
CA LYS A 42 -0.87 -24.64 -14.81
C LYS A 42 -2.18 -24.54 -14.04
N VAL A 43 -2.96 -23.48 -14.27
CA VAL A 43 -4.25 -23.25 -13.60
C VAL A 43 -5.37 -24.02 -14.32
N ASP A 44 -5.41 -23.91 -15.64
CA ASP A 44 -6.36 -24.59 -16.53
C ASP A 44 -6.01 -26.08 -16.65
N LYS A 45 -6.52 -26.89 -15.72
CA LYS A 45 -6.26 -28.33 -15.66
C LYS A 45 -7.05 -29.11 -16.69
N ASP A 46 -8.24 -28.62 -17.03
CA ASP A 46 -9.12 -29.25 -18.01
C ASP A 46 -8.81 -28.87 -19.46
N GLN A 47 -7.88 -27.92 -19.66
CA GLN A 47 -7.47 -27.38 -20.96
C GLN A 47 -8.65 -26.81 -21.75
N SER A 48 -9.67 -26.32 -21.05
CA SER A 48 -10.85 -25.74 -21.67
C SER A 48 -10.57 -24.38 -22.30
N GLY A 49 -9.42 -23.75 -21.98
CA GLY A 49 -9.06 -22.41 -22.40
C GLY A 49 -9.69 -21.31 -21.56
N PHE A 50 -10.38 -21.68 -20.48
CA PHE A 50 -11.05 -20.77 -19.55
C PHE A 50 -10.84 -21.25 -18.12
N ILE A 51 -10.42 -20.36 -17.22
CA ILE A 51 -10.30 -20.72 -15.80
C ILE A 51 -11.68 -20.57 -15.14
N THR A 52 -12.15 -21.66 -14.55
CA THR A 52 -13.41 -21.72 -13.80
C THR A 52 -13.19 -21.50 -12.30
N PRO A 53 -14.22 -21.08 -11.54
CA PRO A 53 -14.08 -20.84 -10.09
C PRO A 53 -13.63 -22.09 -9.30
N LYS A 54 -13.95 -23.29 -9.79
CA LYS A 54 -13.50 -24.56 -9.19
C LYS A 54 -11.99 -24.77 -9.35
N GLU A 55 -11.43 -24.40 -10.50
CA GLU A 55 -9.99 -24.50 -10.75
C GLU A 55 -9.21 -23.47 -9.93
N VAL A 56 -9.80 -22.30 -9.69
CA VAL A 56 -9.27 -21.31 -8.76
C VAL A 56 -9.23 -21.86 -7.34
N GLU A 57 -10.31 -22.52 -6.88
CA GLU A 57 -10.37 -23.15 -5.56
C GLU A 57 -9.27 -24.21 -5.39
N GLU A 58 -9.08 -25.06 -6.41
CA GLU A 58 -8.01 -26.06 -6.42
C GLU A 58 -6.61 -25.43 -6.40
N LEU A 59 -6.41 -24.33 -7.14
CA LEU A 59 -5.15 -23.60 -7.15
C LEU A 59 -4.85 -22.97 -5.78
N LEU A 60 -5.86 -22.36 -5.16
CA LEU A 60 -5.74 -21.79 -3.82
C LEU A 60 -5.46 -22.89 -2.79
N TYR A 61 -6.07 -24.08 -2.94
CA TYR A 61 -5.77 -25.24 -2.11
C TYR A 61 -4.31 -25.70 -2.25
N GLU A 62 -3.79 -25.80 -3.47
CA GLU A 62 -2.42 -26.23 -3.72
C GLU A 62 -1.39 -25.23 -3.20
N THR A 63 -1.72 -23.93 -3.27
CA THR A 63 -0.82 -22.85 -2.85
C THR A 63 -0.82 -22.61 -1.34
N TYR A 64 -1.97 -22.73 -0.68
CA TYR A 64 -2.10 -22.51 0.76
C TYR A 64 -2.00 -23.80 1.59
N GLY A 65 -2.28 -24.96 1.00
CA GLY A 65 -2.33 -26.25 1.70
C GLY A 65 -3.61 -26.48 2.53
N TYR A 66 -4.63 -25.63 2.39
CA TYR A 66 -5.93 -25.72 3.07
C TYR A 66 -7.07 -25.27 2.13
N PRO A 67 -8.33 -25.71 2.37
CA PRO A 67 -9.47 -25.31 1.53
C PRO A 67 -9.61 -23.78 1.50
N ALA A 68 -9.68 -23.24 0.29
CA ALA A 68 -9.89 -21.82 0.06
C ALA A 68 -11.26 -21.39 0.59
N LEU A 69 -11.35 -20.18 1.12
CA LEU A 69 -12.65 -19.65 1.53
C LEU A 69 -13.44 -19.24 0.28
N GLU A 70 -14.75 -19.45 0.26
CA GLU A 70 -15.61 -19.07 -0.86
C GLU A 70 -15.50 -17.56 -1.17
N GLU A 71 -15.29 -16.73 -0.14
CA GLU A 71 -15.01 -15.29 -0.28
C GLU A 71 -13.71 -15.00 -1.05
N GLU A 72 -12.67 -15.83 -0.90
CA GLU A 72 -11.40 -15.66 -1.60
C GLU A 72 -11.50 -16.01 -3.08
N VAL A 73 -12.26 -17.06 -3.40
CA VAL A 73 -12.59 -17.44 -4.78
C VAL A 73 -13.43 -16.35 -5.43
N GLN A 74 -14.44 -15.83 -4.72
CA GLN A 74 -15.28 -14.73 -5.20
C GLN A 74 -14.45 -13.47 -5.48
N MET A 75 -13.57 -13.10 -4.56
CA MET A 75 -12.65 -11.97 -4.76
C MET A 75 -11.71 -12.21 -5.95
N PHE A 76 -11.25 -13.44 -6.17
CA PHE A 76 -10.44 -13.77 -7.35
C PHE A 76 -11.20 -13.46 -8.64
N MET A 77 -12.42 -13.98 -8.74
CA MET A 77 -13.26 -13.76 -9.92
C MET A 77 -13.52 -12.28 -10.13
N GLU A 78 -13.89 -11.52 -9.09
CA GLU A 78 -14.12 -10.08 -9.20
C GLU A 78 -12.91 -9.27 -9.68
N ILE A 79 -11.70 -9.77 -9.45
CA ILE A 79 -10.46 -9.08 -9.79
C ILE A 79 -10.02 -9.37 -11.23
N PHE A 80 -10.30 -10.56 -11.74
CA PHE A 80 -9.81 -11.03 -13.05
C PHE A 80 -10.91 -11.08 -14.12
N ASP A 81 -12.15 -11.35 -13.74
CA ASP A 81 -13.33 -11.41 -14.61
C ASP A 81 -13.97 -10.03 -14.75
N GLU A 82 -13.53 -9.26 -15.76
CA GLU A 82 -14.10 -7.94 -16.08
C GLU A 82 -15.47 -8.04 -16.77
N ASN A 83 -15.70 -9.11 -17.53
CA ASN A 83 -16.89 -9.28 -18.36
C ASN A 83 -18.08 -9.90 -17.57
N LYS A 84 -17.80 -10.44 -16.37
CA LYS A 84 -18.73 -11.10 -15.44
C LYS A 84 -19.40 -12.35 -16.02
N ASP A 85 -18.69 -13.09 -16.85
CA ASP A 85 -19.17 -14.36 -17.42
C ASP A 85 -18.91 -15.57 -16.49
N ASN A 86 -18.35 -15.32 -15.30
CA ASN A 86 -17.94 -16.31 -14.30
C ASN A 86 -16.87 -17.29 -14.81
N LYS A 87 -16.10 -16.87 -15.81
CA LYS A 87 -14.94 -17.56 -16.35
C LYS A 87 -13.85 -16.51 -16.57
N ILE A 88 -12.60 -16.95 -16.61
CA ILE A 88 -11.49 -16.05 -16.92
C ILE A 88 -10.84 -16.54 -18.19
N SER A 89 -10.94 -15.74 -19.24
CA SER A 89 -10.30 -16.02 -20.51
C SER A 89 -8.80 -15.65 -20.46
N MET A 90 -8.01 -16.27 -21.35
CA MET A 90 -6.58 -15.94 -21.53
C MET A 90 -6.29 -14.42 -21.66
N PRO A 91 -7.01 -13.64 -22.50
CA PRO A 91 -6.76 -12.21 -22.61
C PRO A 91 -7.07 -11.44 -21.32
N GLU A 92 -8.15 -11.76 -20.63
CA GLU A 92 -8.50 -11.14 -19.33
C GLU A 92 -7.46 -11.44 -18.27
N PHE A 93 -6.96 -12.67 -18.22
CA PHE A 93 -5.87 -13.06 -17.32
C PHE A 93 -4.60 -12.23 -17.59
N LYS A 94 -4.24 -12.02 -18.86
CA LYS A 94 -3.08 -11.21 -19.26
C LYS A 94 -3.25 -9.74 -18.90
N ASP A 95 -4.42 -9.17 -19.16
CA ASP A 95 -4.71 -7.76 -18.91
C ASP A 95 -4.80 -7.46 -17.41
N ALA A 96 -5.43 -8.34 -16.63
CA ALA A 96 -5.50 -8.23 -15.17
C ALA A 96 -4.11 -8.30 -14.53
N LEU A 97 -3.26 -9.25 -14.93
CA LEU A 97 -1.88 -9.35 -14.42
C LEU A 97 -1.01 -8.17 -14.84
N SER A 98 -1.15 -7.69 -16.07
CA SER A 98 -0.43 -6.50 -16.56
C SER A 98 -0.81 -5.25 -15.77
N SER A 99 -2.11 -5.07 -15.53
CA SER A 99 -2.66 -3.99 -14.71
C SER A 99 -2.20 -4.09 -13.25
N MET A 100 -2.20 -5.29 -12.67
CA MET A 100 -1.67 -5.53 -11.32
C MET A 100 -0.18 -5.18 -11.22
N ARG A 101 0.62 -5.58 -12.21
CA ARG A 101 2.04 -5.23 -12.28
C ARG A 101 2.24 -3.72 -12.31
N GLU A 102 1.50 -3.01 -13.16
CA GLU A 102 1.62 -1.55 -13.24
C GLU A 102 1.23 -0.87 -11.92
N GLN A 103 0.20 -1.38 -11.24
CA GLN A 103 -0.19 -0.91 -9.90
C GLN A 103 0.88 -1.19 -8.83
N LEU A 104 1.56 -2.34 -8.90
CA LEU A 104 2.66 -2.68 -7.98
C LEU A 104 3.89 -1.80 -8.22
N GLN A 105 4.24 -1.52 -9.47
CA GLN A 105 5.34 -0.61 -9.84
C GLN A 105 5.05 0.85 -9.44
N LYS A 106 3.82 1.34 -9.67
CA LYS A 106 3.42 2.71 -9.26
C LYS A 106 3.51 2.91 -7.74
N LYS A 107 3.31 1.84 -6.94
CA LYS A 107 3.40 1.89 -5.47
C LYS A 107 4.83 1.79 -4.92
N SER A 108 5.79 1.20 -5.64
CA SER A 108 7.20 1.30 -5.23
C SER A 108 7.76 2.71 -5.47
N ASP A 109 7.33 3.36 -6.56
CA ASP A 109 7.72 4.72 -6.89
C ASP A 109 7.05 5.77 -5.99
N SER A 110 5.99 5.39 -5.26
CA SER A 110 5.32 6.33 -4.36
C SER A 110 6.14 6.66 -3.11
N ALA A 111 7.08 5.81 -2.69
CA ALA A 111 7.94 6.10 -1.54
C ALA A 111 9.16 6.96 -1.90
N VAL A 112 9.66 6.86 -3.14
CA VAL A 112 10.88 7.54 -3.58
C VAL A 112 10.54 8.90 -4.17
N GLU A 113 11.02 9.98 -3.55
CA GLU A 113 10.87 11.35 -4.10
C GLU A 113 12.14 11.90 -4.74
N TYR A 114 13.31 11.41 -4.34
CA TYR A 114 14.59 11.90 -4.84
C TYR A 114 15.29 10.84 -5.68
N LYS A 115 15.67 11.22 -6.90
CA LYS A 115 16.45 10.36 -7.80
C LYS A 115 17.96 10.53 -7.62
N SER A 116 18.40 11.58 -6.92
CA SER A 116 19.83 11.85 -6.67
C SER A 116 20.11 12.31 -5.23
N PHE A 117 21.25 11.88 -4.70
CA PHE A 117 21.71 12.27 -3.36
C PHE A 117 21.95 13.78 -3.25
N ASN A 118 22.52 14.39 -4.29
CA ASN A 118 22.80 15.83 -4.30
C ASN A 118 21.52 16.67 -4.22
N GLN A 119 20.44 16.24 -4.87
CA GLN A 119 19.15 16.90 -4.78
C GLN A 119 18.56 16.79 -3.37
N MET A 120 18.53 15.58 -2.79
CA MET A 120 18.04 15.38 -1.42
C MET A 120 18.86 16.22 -0.42
N ARG A 121 20.18 16.23 -0.55
CA ARG A 121 21.09 17.01 0.30
C ARG A 121 20.82 18.51 0.15
N GLY A 122 20.66 19.00 -1.07
CA GLY A 122 20.32 20.39 -1.36
C GLY A 122 19.00 20.82 -0.73
N HIS A 123 17.94 20.01 -0.86
CA HIS A 123 16.64 20.29 -0.23
C HIS A 123 16.74 20.29 1.30
N ARG A 124 17.50 19.36 1.87
CA ARG A 124 17.75 19.30 3.32
C ARG A 124 18.41 20.57 3.85
N PHE A 125 19.46 21.07 3.17
CA PHE A 125 20.12 22.33 3.57
C PHE A 125 19.22 23.56 3.41
N LYS A 126 18.29 23.53 2.46
CA LYS A 126 17.32 24.60 2.23
C LYS A 126 16.06 24.48 3.11
N HIS A 127 16.01 23.50 4.03
CA HIS A 127 14.84 23.19 4.85
C HIS A 127 13.56 22.92 4.03
N ILE A 128 13.71 22.41 2.80
CA ILE A 128 12.60 21.99 1.96
C ILE A 128 12.17 20.59 2.40
N ARG A 129 10.89 20.45 2.75
CA ARG A 129 10.30 19.16 3.14
C ARG A 129 9.95 18.33 1.92
N MET A 130 9.73 17.04 2.14
CA MET A 130 9.14 16.15 1.15
C MET A 130 7.68 16.56 0.87
N ASP A 131 7.23 16.39 -0.37
CA ASP A 131 5.91 16.83 -0.80
C ASP A 131 4.80 15.93 -0.24
N ARG A 132 5.05 14.61 -0.18
CA ARG A 132 4.08 13.63 0.31
C ARG A 132 4.36 13.24 1.76
N GLU A 133 3.28 13.07 2.52
CA GLU A 133 3.32 12.64 3.91
C GLU A 133 3.67 11.15 4.05
N VAL A 134 4.01 10.73 5.27
CA VAL A 134 4.51 9.38 5.55
C VAL A 134 3.38 8.34 5.46
N ASP A 135 2.17 8.70 5.87
CA ASP A 135 0.96 7.88 5.80
C ASP A 135 0.48 7.63 4.36
N GLN A 136 0.78 8.56 3.46
CA GLN A 136 0.53 8.41 2.02
C GLN A 136 1.56 7.49 1.35
N LYS A 137 2.79 7.46 1.88
CA LYS A 137 3.89 6.63 1.36
C LYS A 137 3.83 5.20 1.86
N TYR A 138 3.43 5.01 3.11
CA TYR A 138 3.49 3.74 3.80
C TYR A 138 2.15 3.41 4.46
N LYS A 139 1.80 2.13 4.47
CA LYS A 139 0.57 1.66 5.14
C LYS A 139 0.72 1.59 6.67
N VAL A 140 1.96 1.46 7.14
CA VAL A 140 2.35 1.35 8.56
C VAL A 140 3.62 2.16 8.81
N PRO A 141 3.84 2.68 10.03
CA PRO A 141 5.06 3.40 10.37
C PRO A 141 6.27 2.45 10.29
N ILE A 142 7.36 2.92 9.69
CA ILE A 142 8.61 2.16 9.56
C ILE A 142 9.48 2.35 10.80
N THR A 143 9.48 3.55 11.37
CA THR A 143 10.20 3.86 12.61
C THR A 143 9.25 4.13 13.75
N PHE A 144 9.72 3.90 14.97
CA PHE A 144 8.95 4.23 16.17
C PHE A 144 8.53 5.71 16.21
N SER A 145 9.41 6.63 15.79
CA SER A 145 9.10 8.06 15.71
C SER A 145 7.94 8.37 14.76
N GLN A 146 7.78 7.61 13.67
CA GLN A 146 6.68 7.78 12.74
C GLN A 146 5.35 7.27 13.30
N SER A 147 5.36 6.37 14.29
CA SER A 147 4.12 5.86 14.90
C SER A 147 3.32 6.98 15.59
N ILE A 148 4.02 7.98 16.10
CA ILE A 148 3.42 9.17 16.70
C ILE A 148 2.95 10.09 15.58
N GLY A 149 1.64 10.24 15.46
CA GLY A 149 1.04 11.07 14.40
C GLY A 149 0.96 10.37 13.03
N PHE A 150 1.13 9.05 12.97
CA PHE A 150 0.97 8.31 11.71
C PHE A 150 -0.44 8.37 11.11
N ARG A 151 -1.46 8.52 11.98
CA ARG A 151 -2.88 8.50 11.58
C ARG A 151 -3.60 9.78 11.98
N VAL A 152 -2.98 10.93 11.75
CA VAL A 152 -3.57 12.24 12.13
C VAL A 152 -4.86 12.53 11.34
N THR A 153 -4.97 12.03 10.12
CA THR A 153 -6.09 12.25 9.20
C THR A 153 -7.26 11.29 9.41
N ASP A 154 -7.10 10.24 10.21
CA ASP A 154 -8.11 9.19 10.45
C ASP A 154 -9.31 9.77 11.21
N GLU A 155 -10.52 9.60 10.67
CA GLU A 155 -11.74 10.21 11.19
C GLU A 155 -12.07 9.75 12.60
N ARG A 156 -11.66 8.53 12.96
CA ARG A 156 -11.81 7.97 14.32
C ARG A 156 -11.07 8.79 15.38
N HIS A 157 -10.00 9.49 15.00
CA HIS A 157 -9.28 10.38 15.91
C HIS A 157 -9.90 11.78 16.00
N LYS A 158 -10.70 12.20 15.02
CA LYS A 158 -11.39 13.52 15.03
C LYS A 158 -12.43 13.58 16.15
N GLU A 159 -13.06 12.47 16.50
CA GLU A 159 -14.08 12.43 17.55
C GLU A 159 -13.50 12.54 18.96
N ILE A 160 -12.30 11.99 19.20
CA ILE A 160 -11.60 12.06 20.50
C ILE A 160 -11.28 13.52 20.90
N MET A 161 -11.13 14.41 19.92
CA MET A 161 -10.77 15.82 20.13
C MET A 161 -11.97 16.76 20.35
N LYS A 162 -13.22 16.26 20.38
CA LYS A 162 -14.43 17.07 20.64
C LYS A 162 -14.65 17.38 22.12
N MET A 163 -13.60 17.71 22.86
CA MET A 163 -13.73 18.31 24.18
C MET A 163 -13.92 19.82 24.02
N GLU A 164 -14.85 20.40 24.76
CA GLU A 164 -14.98 21.87 24.83
C GLU A 164 -13.67 22.46 25.37
N ARG A 165 -13.01 23.27 24.55
CA ARG A 165 -11.78 23.97 24.93
C ARG A 165 -12.17 25.31 25.55
N HIS A 166 -11.67 25.58 26.75
CA HIS A 166 -11.75 26.90 27.39
C HIS A 166 -10.36 27.55 27.36
N PRO A 167 -9.94 28.14 26.23
CA PRO A 167 -8.67 28.84 26.17
C PRO A 167 -8.70 30.04 27.11
N ILE A 168 -7.61 30.24 27.86
CA ILE A 168 -7.42 31.46 28.63
C ILE A 168 -7.06 32.56 27.63
N ASN A 169 -8.05 33.39 27.30
CA ASN A 169 -7.85 34.52 26.40
C ASN A 169 -7.19 35.68 27.16
N LYS A 170 -6.29 36.41 26.49
CA LYS A 170 -5.75 37.65 27.03
C LYS A 170 -6.89 38.66 27.18
N CYS A 171 -7.11 39.16 28.40
CA CYS A 171 -8.00 40.28 28.65
C CYS A 171 -7.31 41.60 28.28
N ASP A 172 -8.07 42.68 28.15
CA ASP A 172 -7.55 43.94 27.62
C ASP A 172 -6.50 44.57 28.55
N GLU A 173 -6.60 44.34 29.87
CA GLU A 173 -5.59 44.74 30.85
C GLU A 173 -4.25 44.02 30.61
N THR A 174 -4.29 42.73 30.31
CA THR A 174 -3.07 41.95 30.02
C THR A 174 -2.45 42.33 28.68
N LYS A 175 -3.27 42.73 27.68
CA LYS A 175 -2.77 43.23 26.39
C LYS A 175 -2.08 44.58 26.58
N TYR A 176 -2.71 45.50 27.31
CA TYR A 176 -2.16 46.82 27.59
C TYR A 176 -0.84 46.74 28.39
N ALA A 177 -0.79 45.88 29.41
CA ALA A 177 0.44 45.64 30.17
C ALA A 177 1.58 45.09 29.28
N GLU A 178 1.27 44.19 28.35
CA GLU A 178 2.25 43.67 27.38
C GLU A 178 2.75 44.76 26.42
N GLU A 179 1.87 45.66 25.97
CA GLU A 179 2.23 46.80 25.11
C GLU A 179 3.12 47.80 25.85
N MET A 180 2.79 48.14 27.10
CA MET A 180 3.61 49.02 27.95
C MET A 180 5.05 48.49 28.09
N ILE A 181 5.21 47.20 28.40
CA ILE A 181 6.51 46.54 28.53
C ILE A 181 7.28 46.56 27.19
N LYS A 182 6.60 46.31 26.06
CA LYS A 182 7.22 46.36 24.73
C LYS A 182 7.68 47.76 24.33
N THR A 183 6.95 48.79 24.74
CA THR A 183 7.31 50.20 24.46
C THR A 183 8.40 50.76 25.38
N GLY A 184 8.86 49.98 26.37
CA GLY A 184 9.90 50.40 27.30
C GLY A 184 9.46 51.50 28.27
N PHE A 185 8.14 51.67 28.48
CA PHE A 185 7.62 52.61 29.45
C PHE A 185 7.85 52.01 30.85
N PRO A 186 8.53 52.72 31.78
CA PRO A 186 8.67 52.21 33.15
C PRO A 186 7.29 52.13 33.80
N MET A 187 6.98 50.97 34.39
CA MET A 187 5.80 50.77 35.25
C MET A 187 5.84 51.66 36.47
#